data_AF-W9X9E5-F1
#
_entry.id   AF-W9X9E5-F1
#
_cell.length_a   1.000
_cell.length_b   1.000
_cell.length_c   1.000
_cell.angle_alpha   90.00
_cell.angle_beta   90.00
_cell.angle_gamma   90.00
#
_symmetry.space_group_name_H-M   'P 1'
#
loop_
_entity.id
_entity.type
_entity.pdbx_description
1 polymer ?
#
loop_
_entity_poly.entity_id
_entity_poly.type
_entity_poly.pdbx_seq_one_letter_code
_entity_poly.pdbx_strand_id
1 'polypeptide(L)'
;MNDDIGRDLDELRASRPTSLVCELLGIQKYQTNCPRDFTQVRSLQCLSAPTQQALKSPDRTLFKVTLPEDDGKFAAVSYAWKPSPYESDTAGGYRIMPEHSGRPKISEVRDVILDRVIRYTVSGNIPAFWIDQECINQKDEKAKIAAMQSMDMIYRRSQYPVGVLSTPVRYQREINCLLELLNGELVIQQWSLHGPKLAAEVNVEQARDMLDVLFRIMCDPWWDRRWIFQEEYCAMDRMRLLIPHTLGLRKAYGRQIFGNINGELSINAARFRQQVTLFCIACYRQRIWTSTREKWRCGLVLRRAKKYNMLQKYGWIVGDYSDGRAMSTRILADISRRSAEIPSDTLAIVANCCGYATRLDVESLNKAGLRSLSLAILALFVLNGEILRNDTNKDFPCTVVDFLKRQSFQGFDPPRDDRKLTFMKRCRLSDVVLSEEGIKTTGYFWTRCKIFMPRCLVSSGKGAQWHQDILRQFAKQLHGSYRQLADNIRKYLEGTMPSNMKTAGLRDIFESMAEAVAEAVEAGRPLILARLAGHDQIWAVFVATTRHPTRSQIFTSCEPAGGRSSGSRSRPLDKYVSLQVVTSGHADDRIPLLRTRLWVNGLWFVDHINPQEVILPWPWFLYKG
;
A
#
# COMPACT_ATOMS: atom_id res chain seq x y z
N MET A 1 -10.88 -22.09 6.44
CA MET A 1 -10.55 -21.77 5.04
C MET A 1 -9.25 -22.50 4.70
N ASN A 2 -9.20 -23.17 3.55
CA ASN A 2 -8.07 -23.95 3.07
C ASN A 2 -7.00 -23.01 2.51
N ASP A 3 -5.74 -23.20 2.90
CA ASP A 3 -4.63 -22.45 2.30
C ASP A 3 -4.26 -23.07 0.95
N ASP A 4 -4.94 -22.62 -0.10
CA ASP A 4 -4.73 -23.01 -1.49
C ASP A 4 -4.06 -21.88 -2.31
N ILE A 5 -3.39 -20.93 -1.66
CA ILE A 5 -2.70 -19.80 -2.33
C ILE A 5 -1.63 -20.29 -3.31
N GLY A 6 -0.95 -21.38 -2.96
CA GLY A 6 0.10 -21.98 -3.79
C GLY A 6 -0.41 -22.93 -4.88
N ARG A 7 -1.71 -23.25 -4.90
CA ARG A 7 -2.29 -24.14 -5.90
C ARG A 7 -2.54 -23.41 -7.21
N ASP A 8 -2.45 -24.15 -8.30
CA ASP A 8 -2.77 -23.63 -9.62
C ASP A 8 -4.27 -23.35 -9.76
N LEU A 9 -4.64 -22.24 -10.42
CA LEU A 9 -6.05 -21.93 -10.65
C LEU A 9 -6.75 -22.93 -11.57
N ASP A 10 -6.04 -23.59 -12.49
CA ASP A 10 -6.59 -24.65 -13.34
C ASP A 10 -6.89 -25.91 -12.51
N GLU A 11 -6.02 -26.27 -11.57
CA GLU A 11 -6.29 -27.35 -10.61
C GLU A 11 -7.48 -27.02 -9.70
N LEU A 12 -7.58 -25.77 -9.25
CA LEU A 12 -8.70 -25.32 -8.45
C LEU A 12 -10.01 -25.41 -9.23
N ARG A 13 -10.00 -25.03 -10.52
CA ARG A 13 -11.14 -25.19 -11.42
C ARG A 13 -11.51 -26.66 -11.60
N ALA A 14 -10.56 -27.51 -11.94
CA ALA A 14 -10.79 -28.94 -12.20
C ALA A 14 -11.34 -29.70 -10.97
N SER A 15 -11.01 -29.24 -9.77
CA SER A 15 -11.46 -29.87 -8.51
C SER A 15 -12.88 -29.48 -8.08
N ARG A 16 -13.65 -28.76 -8.91
CA ARG A 16 -14.92 -28.14 -8.49
C ARG A 16 -16.06 -28.33 -9.49
N PRO A 17 -17.31 -28.43 -8.99
CA PRO A 17 -18.49 -28.66 -9.83
C PRO A 17 -19.02 -27.39 -10.51
N THR A 18 -18.61 -26.19 -10.06
CA THR A 18 -19.09 -24.90 -10.55
C THR A 18 -17.94 -24.06 -11.12
N SER A 19 -18.26 -23.14 -12.03
CA SER A 19 -17.27 -22.20 -12.56
C SER A 19 -16.68 -21.31 -11.45
N LEU A 20 -15.47 -20.81 -11.68
CA LEU A 20 -14.84 -19.87 -10.74
C LEU A 20 -15.67 -18.60 -10.56
N VAL A 21 -16.36 -18.13 -11.61
CA VAL A 21 -17.27 -16.98 -11.53
C VAL A 21 -18.43 -17.26 -10.59
N CYS A 22 -19.10 -18.43 -10.70
CA CYS A 22 -20.21 -18.79 -9.80
C CYS A 22 -19.78 -18.76 -8.33
N GLU A 23 -18.56 -19.21 -8.03
CA GLU A 23 -18.04 -19.14 -6.68
C GLU A 23 -17.72 -17.71 -6.22
N LEU A 24 -17.17 -16.86 -7.08
CA LEU A 24 -16.96 -15.45 -6.76
C LEU A 24 -18.29 -14.75 -6.44
N LEU A 25 -19.35 -15.05 -7.19
CA LEU A 25 -20.71 -14.58 -6.91
C LEU A 25 -21.24 -15.11 -5.57
N GLY A 26 -20.94 -16.37 -5.25
CA GLY A 26 -21.23 -16.95 -3.93
C GLY A 26 -20.50 -16.23 -2.79
N ILE A 27 -19.20 -15.95 -2.96
CA ILE A 27 -18.36 -15.26 -1.96
C ILE A 27 -18.85 -13.84 -1.71
N GLN A 28 -19.28 -13.11 -2.76
CA GLN A 28 -19.81 -11.75 -2.64
C GLN A 28 -20.95 -11.63 -1.63
N LYS A 29 -21.78 -12.66 -1.47
CA LYS A 29 -22.91 -12.66 -0.51
C LYS A 29 -22.46 -12.49 0.94
N TYR A 30 -21.20 -12.82 1.23
CA TYR A 30 -20.58 -12.72 2.56
C TYR A 30 -19.68 -11.49 2.68
N GLN A 31 -19.84 -10.51 1.77
CA GLN A 31 -19.20 -9.23 1.93
C GLN A 31 -19.78 -8.49 3.13
N THR A 32 -18.90 -7.91 3.91
CA THR A 32 -19.25 -7.00 4.99
C THR A 32 -18.60 -5.67 4.68
N ASN A 33 -19.34 -4.58 4.86
CA ASN A 33 -18.69 -3.29 4.95
C ASN A 33 -17.95 -3.28 6.27
N CYS A 34 -16.66 -2.96 6.27
CA CYS A 34 -15.91 -2.83 7.50
C CYS A 34 -16.66 -1.84 8.39
N PRO A 35 -17.28 -2.25 9.52
CA PRO A 35 -17.46 -1.31 10.57
C PRO A 35 -16.02 -1.05 10.99
N ARG A 36 -15.43 0.06 10.54
CA ARG A 36 -14.28 0.60 11.26
C ARG A 36 -14.89 0.94 12.61
N ASP A 37 -14.94 -0.04 13.50
CA ASP A 37 -15.56 0.10 14.79
C ASP A 37 -14.61 1.00 15.56
N PHE A 38 -14.87 2.29 15.39
CA PHE A 38 -14.07 3.36 15.96
C PHE A 38 -14.04 3.24 17.47
N THR A 39 -14.93 2.49 18.13
CA THR A 39 -14.98 2.37 19.58
C THR A 39 -13.69 1.79 20.17
N GLN A 40 -13.14 0.70 19.60
CA GLN A 40 -11.86 0.13 20.07
C GLN A 40 -10.65 1.04 19.83
N VAL A 41 -10.71 1.88 18.80
CA VAL A 41 -9.64 2.84 18.47
C VAL A 41 -9.83 4.18 19.20
N ARG A 42 -11.04 4.51 19.65
CA ARG A 42 -11.40 5.75 20.36
C ARG A 42 -10.84 5.78 21.77
N SER A 43 -10.98 4.68 22.49
CA SER A 43 -10.46 4.47 23.84
C SER A 43 -9.42 3.36 23.82
N LEU A 44 -8.25 3.67 23.28
CA LEU A 44 -7.20 2.68 23.10
C LEU A 44 -6.58 2.32 24.44
N GLN A 45 -6.67 1.05 24.84
CA GLN A 45 -5.97 0.54 26.01
C GLN A 45 -4.49 0.31 25.68
N CYS A 46 -3.60 0.91 26.45
CA CYS A 46 -2.16 0.74 26.37
C CYS A 46 -1.58 0.34 27.73
N LEU A 47 -0.29 0.05 27.74
CA LEU A 47 0.49 -0.20 28.94
C LEU A 47 1.40 1.00 29.21
N SER A 48 1.45 1.43 30.47
CA SER A 48 2.42 2.41 30.96
C SER A 48 3.46 1.71 31.83
N ALA A 49 4.73 1.98 31.54
CA ALA A 49 5.81 1.64 32.47
C ALA A 49 5.87 2.71 33.57
N PRO A 50 6.34 2.38 34.78
CA PRO A 50 6.56 3.38 35.81
C PRO A 50 7.78 4.25 35.45
N THR A 51 7.85 5.47 36.00
CA THR A 51 8.84 6.51 35.68
C THR A 51 10.30 6.04 35.81
N GLN A 52 11.27 6.78 35.25
CA GLN A 52 12.71 6.42 35.27
C GLN A 52 13.25 6.03 36.66
N GLN A 53 12.70 6.58 37.74
CA GLN A 53 13.05 6.24 39.12
C GLN A 53 12.59 4.83 39.55
N ALA A 54 11.51 4.31 38.97
CA ALA A 54 10.91 3.01 39.31
C ALA A 54 11.53 1.81 38.56
N LEU A 55 12.30 2.03 37.49
CA LEU A 55 13.07 0.95 36.81
C LEU A 55 14.15 0.32 37.71
N LYS A 56 14.47 0.96 38.83
CA LYS A 56 15.36 0.45 39.88
C LYS A 56 14.63 -0.38 40.94
N SER A 57 13.29 -0.37 40.94
CA SER A 57 12.49 -1.22 41.81
C SER A 57 12.51 -2.66 41.28
N PRO A 58 12.63 -3.68 42.15
CA PRO A 58 12.45 -5.08 41.73
C PRO A 58 11.01 -5.39 41.26
N ASP A 59 10.06 -4.48 41.50
CA ASP A 59 8.66 -4.68 41.19
C ASP A 59 8.36 -4.39 39.70
N ARG A 60 8.37 -5.45 38.89
CA ARG A 60 8.08 -5.45 37.44
C ARG A 60 6.58 -5.29 37.17
N THR A 61 6.01 -4.17 37.59
CA THR A 61 4.58 -3.88 37.45
C THR A 61 4.34 -2.85 36.33
N LEU A 62 3.39 -3.14 35.44
CA LEU A 62 2.89 -2.29 34.36
C LEU A 62 1.44 -1.91 34.61
N PHE A 63 1.00 -0.75 34.13
CA PHE A 63 -0.37 -0.27 34.35
C PHE A 63 -1.13 -0.19 33.02
N LYS A 64 -2.36 -0.69 33.00
CA LYS A 64 -3.29 -0.38 31.90
C LYS A 64 -3.72 1.08 31.97
N VAL A 65 -3.66 1.76 30.84
CA VAL A 65 -4.08 3.16 30.69
C VAL A 65 -4.91 3.31 29.42
N THR A 66 -5.97 4.12 29.49
CA THR A 66 -6.77 4.45 28.31
C THR A 66 -6.29 5.77 27.71
N LEU A 67 -5.93 5.76 26.42
CA LEU A 67 -5.51 6.95 25.69
C LEU A 67 -6.70 7.64 24.99
N PRO A 68 -6.80 8.99 25.03
CA PRO A 68 -7.81 9.76 24.30
C PRO A 68 -7.74 9.52 22.79
N GLU A 69 -8.83 9.64 22.04
CA GLU A 69 -8.92 9.30 20.59
C GLU A 69 -7.83 9.94 19.71
N ASP A 70 -7.44 11.19 19.99
CA ASP A 70 -6.46 11.93 19.19
C ASP A 70 -5.01 11.79 19.68
N ASP A 71 -4.76 11.07 20.77
CA ASP A 71 -3.42 10.95 21.31
C ASP A 71 -2.60 9.89 20.56
N GLY A 72 -1.66 10.33 19.73
CA GLY A 72 -0.72 9.46 19.04
C GLY A 72 0.55 9.15 19.83
N LYS A 73 0.74 9.69 21.04
CA LYS A 73 1.99 9.60 21.83
C LYS A 73 2.13 8.26 22.54
N PHE A 74 2.12 7.18 21.79
CA PHE A 74 2.43 5.85 22.29
C PHE A 74 3.30 5.09 21.29
N ALA A 75 3.91 4.01 21.75
CA ALA A 75 4.65 3.09 20.91
C ALA A 75 3.79 1.86 20.55
N ALA A 76 3.42 1.70 19.28
CA ALA A 76 2.86 0.44 18.78
C ALA A 76 3.99 -0.58 18.56
N VAL A 77 3.96 -1.69 19.30
CA VAL A 77 5.03 -2.68 19.34
C VAL A 77 4.73 -3.86 18.42
N SER A 78 5.66 -4.14 17.52
CA SER A 78 5.66 -5.27 16.59
C SER A 78 6.79 -6.24 16.95
N TYR A 79 6.46 -7.50 17.22
CA TYR A 79 7.46 -8.54 17.51
C TYR A 79 7.01 -9.94 17.03
N ALA A 80 7.98 -10.84 16.85
CA ALA A 80 7.69 -12.23 16.54
C ALA A 80 7.28 -12.98 17.81
N TRP A 81 6.06 -13.51 17.87
CA TRP A 81 5.56 -14.20 19.08
C TRP A 81 6.37 -15.46 19.44
N LYS A 82 6.93 -16.16 18.44
CA LYS A 82 7.78 -17.33 18.66
C LYS A 82 9.22 -16.91 18.98
N PRO A 83 9.86 -17.54 19.98
CA PRO A 83 11.27 -17.31 20.31
C PRO A 83 12.21 -17.65 19.16
N SER A 84 13.13 -16.73 18.90
CA SER A 84 14.33 -16.99 18.12
C SER A 84 15.37 -17.76 18.95
N PRO A 85 16.37 -18.41 18.33
CA PRO A 85 17.48 -19.03 19.05
C PRO A 85 18.38 -18.06 19.83
N TYR A 86 18.21 -16.75 19.64
CA TYR A 86 19.05 -15.70 20.25
C TYR A 86 18.38 -14.98 21.42
N GLU A 87 17.18 -15.39 21.82
CA GLU A 87 16.42 -14.77 22.90
C GLU A 87 15.86 -15.81 23.86
N SER A 88 15.65 -15.42 25.11
CA SER A 88 14.99 -16.27 26.10
C SER A 88 13.49 -16.34 25.82
N ASP A 89 12.92 -17.53 26.01
CA ASP A 89 11.49 -17.80 25.97
C ASP A 89 10.76 -17.54 27.31
N THR A 90 11.51 -17.12 28.34
CA THR A 90 10.95 -16.82 29.67
C THR A 90 9.90 -15.72 29.62
N ALA A 91 8.80 -15.96 30.32
CA ALA A 91 7.67 -15.04 30.47
C ALA A 91 7.16 -15.09 31.92
N GLY A 92 6.29 -14.15 32.28
CA GLY A 92 5.65 -14.07 33.58
C GLY A 92 6.44 -13.29 34.65
N GLY A 93 7.56 -12.66 34.28
CA GLY A 93 8.27 -11.76 35.18
C GLY A 93 7.57 -10.42 35.39
N TYR A 94 6.58 -10.08 34.55
CA TYR A 94 5.83 -8.83 34.61
C TYR A 94 4.37 -9.03 35.06
N ARG A 95 3.87 -8.09 35.89
CA ARG A 95 2.47 -8.03 36.33
C ARG A 95 1.77 -6.81 35.71
N ILE A 96 0.58 -7.00 35.17
CA ILE A 96 -0.24 -5.95 34.57
C ILE A 96 -1.37 -5.62 35.55
N MET A 97 -1.34 -4.39 36.05
CA MET A 97 -2.38 -3.81 36.88
C MET A 97 -3.50 -3.26 35.98
N PRO A 98 -4.78 -3.64 36.21
CA PRO A 98 -5.90 -3.02 35.50
C PRO A 98 -6.06 -1.54 35.88
N GLU A 99 -6.67 -0.77 34.98
CA GLU A 99 -6.94 0.67 35.16
C GLU A 99 -7.99 0.93 36.25
N HIS A 100 -8.92 -0.02 36.43
CA HIS A 100 -9.91 -0.02 37.50
C HIS A 100 -9.62 -1.17 38.47
N SER A 101 -10.01 -1.01 39.74
CA SER A 101 -9.78 -1.97 40.82
C SER A 101 -9.94 -3.42 40.36
N GLY A 102 -8.88 -4.22 40.47
CA GLY A 102 -8.86 -5.60 40.03
C GLY A 102 -7.56 -6.30 40.41
N ARG A 103 -7.53 -7.62 40.21
CA ARG A 103 -6.32 -8.41 40.49
C ARG A 103 -5.29 -8.22 39.39
N PRO A 104 -3.99 -8.08 39.73
CA PRO A 104 -2.92 -8.05 38.74
C PRO A 104 -2.92 -9.34 37.92
N LYS A 105 -2.77 -9.22 36.60
CA LYS A 105 -2.60 -10.35 35.69
C LYS A 105 -1.10 -10.55 35.39
N ILE A 106 -0.63 -11.79 35.36
CA ILE A 106 0.73 -12.10 34.88
C ILE A 106 0.76 -11.95 33.36
N SER A 107 1.80 -11.27 32.85
CA SER A 107 2.01 -11.08 31.42
C SER A 107 2.51 -12.37 30.77
N GLU A 108 1.93 -12.72 29.61
CA GLU A 108 2.39 -13.85 28.80
C GLU A 108 3.43 -13.41 27.74
N VAL A 109 3.64 -12.11 27.59
CA VAL A 109 4.72 -11.56 26.77
C VAL A 109 6.05 -11.87 27.43
N ARG A 110 7.01 -12.35 26.63
CA ARG A 110 8.37 -12.68 27.08
C ARG A 110 9.05 -11.47 27.73
N ASP A 111 9.73 -11.73 28.84
CA ASP A 111 10.35 -10.70 29.67
C ASP A 111 11.37 -9.87 28.86
N VAL A 112 12.17 -10.54 28.02
CA VAL A 112 13.17 -9.90 27.16
C VAL A 112 12.55 -8.89 26.18
N ILE A 113 11.32 -9.11 25.72
CA ILE A 113 10.63 -8.17 24.83
C ILE A 113 10.17 -6.96 25.62
N LEU A 114 9.55 -7.17 26.79
CA LEU A 114 9.10 -6.09 27.67
C LEU A 114 10.27 -5.22 28.14
N ASP A 115 11.38 -5.81 28.56
CA ASP A 115 12.60 -5.08 28.95
C ASP A 115 13.11 -4.14 27.85
N ARG A 116 13.05 -4.59 26.60
CA ARG A 116 13.52 -3.83 25.42
C ARG A 116 12.55 -2.71 25.05
N VAL A 117 11.26 -2.99 25.07
CA VAL A 117 10.20 -2.00 24.81
C VAL A 117 10.22 -0.91 25.88
N ILE A 118 10.32 -1.27 27.15
CA ILE A 118 10.38 -0.31 28.27
C ILE A 118 11.62 0.59 28.14
N ARG A 119 12.79 0.02 27.82
CA ARG A 119 13.98 0.84 27.57
C ARG A 119 13.79 1.81 26.41
N TYR A 120 13.11 1.37 25.34
CA TYR A 120 12.78 2.24 24.21
C TYR A 120 11.83 3.38 24.61
N THR A 121 10.72 3.08 25.30
CA THR A 121 9.76 4.11 25.72
C THR A 121 10.37 5.10 26.69
N VAL A 122 11.12 4.62 27.67
CA VAL A 122 11.82 5.46 28.66
C VAL A 122 12.86 6.35 27.99
N SER A 123 13.64 5.83 27.03
CA SER A 123 14.64 6.63 26.32
C SER A 123 14.04 7.72 25.43
N GLY A 124 12.82 7.49 24.94
CA GLY A 124 12.09 8.40 24.06
C GLY A 124 11.08 9.29 24.76
N ASN A 125 10.97 9.23 26.10
CA ASN A 125 9.92 9.87 26.90
C ASN A 125 8.51 9.56 26.37
N ILE A 126 8.28 8.30 25.99
CA ILE A 126 7.01 7.83 25.46
C ILE A 126 6.16 7.32 26.63
N PRO A 127 4.98 7.90 26.89
CA PRO A 127 4.21 7.63 28.11
C PRO A 127 3.59 6.24 28.14
N ALA A 128 3.27 5.67 26.98
CA ALA A 128 2.61 4.37 26.88
C ALA A 128 3.05 3.56 25.66
N PHE A 129 2.80 2.26 25.68
CA PHE A 129 3.01 1.37 24.55
C PHE A 129 1.85 0.39 24.40
N TRP A 130 1.63 -0.05 23.17
CA TRP A 130 0.57 -0.98 22.79
C TRP A 130 1.20 -2.27 22.26
N ILE A 131 0.76 -3.40 22.81
CA ILE A 131 1.13 -4.76 22.38
C ILE A 131 -0.17 -5.54 22.12
N ASP A 132 -0.29 -6.14 20.95
CA ASP A 132 -1.47 -6.90 20.53
C ASP A 132 -1.85 -8.01 21.52
N GLN A 133 -0.87 -8.77 22.02
CA GLN A 133 -1.10 -9.88 22.95
C GLN A 133 -1.73 -9.46 24.29
N GLU A 134 -1.51 -8.23 24.76
CA GLU A 134 -2.01 -7.77 26.09
C GLU A 134 -3.08 -6.66 26.02
N CYS A 135 -3.06 -5.85 24.95
CA CYS A 135 -3.97 -4.73 24.77
C CYS A 135 -5.26 -5.13 24.04
N ILE A 136 -5.28 -6.28 23.35
CA ILE A 136 -6.50 -6.87 22.79
C ILE A 136 -7.02 -7.93 23.77
N ASN A 137 -8.33 -7.98 23.99
CA ASN A 137 -8.94 -9.07 24.75
C ASN A 137 -8.91 -10.36 23.93
N GLN A 138 -7.87 -11.17 24.12
CA GLN A 138 -7.65 -12.42 23.38
C GLN A 138 -8.73 -13.50 23.64
N LYS A 139 -9.54 -13.34 24.70
CA LYS A 139 -10.61 -14.30 25.06
C LYS A 139 -11.95 -13.97 24.44
N ASP A 140 -12.15 -12.74 23.97
CA ASP A 140 -13.37 -12.31 23.29
C ASP A 140 -13.15 -12.37 21.78
N GLU A 141 -13.78 -13.35 21.15
CA GLU A 141 -13.64 -13.60 19.70
C GLU A 141 -14.13 -12.42 18.85
N LYS A 142 -15.22 -11.74 19.28
CA LYS A 142 -15.72 -10.57 18.56
C LYS A 142 -14.74 -9.41 18.66
N ALA A 143 -14.20 -9.17 19.86
CA ALA A 143 -13.20 -8.13 20.06
C ALA A 143 -11.91 -8.42 19.28
N LYS A 144 -11.48 -9.68 19.23
CA LYS A 144 -10.31 -10.13 18.47
C LYS A 144 -10.50 -9.91 16.97
N ILE A 145 -11.64 -10.33 16.41
CA ILE A 145 -11.95 -10.12 14.99
C ILE A 145 -11.99 -8.62 14.67
N ALA A 146 -12.65 -7.81 15.49
CA ALA A 146 -12.71 -6.36 15.30
C ALA A 146 -11.31 -5.72 15.33
N ALA A 147 -10.45 -6.14 16.26
CA ALA A 147 -9.08 -5.65 16.36
C ALA A 147 -8.24 -6.07 15.13
N MET A 148 -8.36 -7.31 14.66
CA MET A 148 -7.68 -7.79 13.45
C MET A 148 -8.07 -6.97 12.20
N GLN A 149 -9.34 -6.58 12.09
CA GLN A 149 -9.87 -5.78 10.97
C GLN A 149 -9.48 -4.29 11.04
N SER A 150 -8.93 -3.83 12.17
CA SER A 150 -8.63 -2.40 12.42
C SER A 150 -7.18 -2.14 12.91
N MET A 151 -6.33 -3.16 12.93
CA MET A 151 -4.97 -3.08 13.46
C MET A 151 -4.09 -2.08 12.70
N ASP A 152 -4.35 -1.82 11.41
CA ASP A 152 -3.65 -0.77 10.66
C ASP A 152 -3.85 0.63 11.26
N MET A 153 -5.00 0.88 11.87
CA MET A 153 -5.33 2.16 12.51
C MET A 153 -4.39 2.43 13.68
N ILE A 154 -4.05 1.41 14.48
CA ILE A 154 -3.16 1.53 15.63
C ILE A 154 -1.77 1.96 15.20
N TYR A 155 -1.19 1.26 14.22
CA TYR A 155 0.14 1.58 13.70
C TYR A 155 0.19 2.90 12.92
N ARG A 156 -0.90 3.31 12.26
CA ARG A 156 -1.03 4.63 11.65
C ARG A 156 -1.21 5.75 12.67
N ARG A 157 -1.82 5.47 13.83
CA ARG A 157 -2.04 6.48 14.89
C ARG A 157 -0.77 6.69 15.73
N SER A 158 -0.08 5.62 16.07
CA SER A 158 1.17 5.63 16.84
C SER A 158 2.21 6.57 16.23
N GLN A 159 2.75 7.49 17.03
CA GLN A 159 3.90 8.33 16.66
C GLN A 159 5.22 7.56 16.75
N TYR A 160 5.28 6.52 17.60
CA TYR A 160 6.52 5.80 17.91
C TYR A 160 6.45 4.29 17.62
N PRO A 161 5.95 3.84 16.46
CA PRO A 161 5.87 2.41 16.16
C PRO A 161 7.27 1.78 16.17
N VAL A 162 7.39 0.57 16.72
CA VAL A 162 8.67 -0.09 16.94
C VAL A 162 8.61 -1.58 16.61
N GLY A 163 9.54 -2.05 15.78
CA GLY A 163 9.77 -3.45 15.47
C GLY A 163 10.92 -4.00 16.31
N VAL A 164 10.69 -5.09 17.03
CA VAL A 164 11.67 -5.71 17.92
C VAL A 164 12.25 -6.96 17.24
N LEU A 165 13.48 -6.85 16.74
CA LEU A 165 14.20 -7.97 16.11
C LEU A 165 15.01 -8.73 17.16
N SER A 166 15.26 -10.01 16.94
CA SER A 166 15.94 -10.86 17.91
C SER A 166 17.39 -11.19 17.52
N THR A 167 17.74 -11.05 16.24
CA THR A 167 19.06 -11.38 15.69
C THR A 167 20.11 -10.32 16.06
N PRO A 168 21.16 -10.67 16.81
CA PRO A 168 22.11 -9.68 17.30
C PRO A 168 23.20 -9.29 16.30
N VAL A 169 23.62 -8.04 16.39
CA VAL A 169 24.88 -7.53 15.85
C VAL A 169 26.01 -7.88 16.82
N ARG A 170 27.05 -8.55 16.33
CA ARG A 170 28.03 -9.24 17.17
C ARG A 170 29.37 -8.53 17.27
N TYR A 171 29.75 -7.78 16.23
CA TYR A 171 31.09 -7.21 16.12
C TYR A 171 31.05 -5.72 15.77
N GLN A 172 32.07 -4.97 16.20
CA GLN A 172 32.16 -3.53 15.95
C GLN A 172 32.16 -3.21 14.45
N ARG A 173 32.83 -4.04 13.64
CA ARG A 173 32.85 -3.90 12.17
C ARG A 173 31.43 -3.87 11.57
N GLU A 174 30.50 -4.65 12.14
CA GLU A 174 29.13 -4.73 11.64
C GLU A 174 28.34 -3.45 11.94
N ILE A 175 28.58 -2.84 13.11
CA ILE A 175 28.02 -1.52 13.46
C ILE A 175 28.55 -0.45 12.51
N ASN A 176 29.85 -0.48 12.21
CA ASN A 176 30.46 0.47 11.28
C ASN A 176 29.88 0.31 9.87
N CYS A 177 29.81 -0.92 9.32
CA CYS A 177 29.19 -1.16 8.02
C CYS A 177 27.73 -0.70 7.96
N LEU A 178 26.94 -0.98 9.01
CA LEU A 178 25.56 -0.50 9.09
C LEU A 178 25.47 1.04 9.13
N LEU A 179 26.44 1.71 9.75
CA LEU A 179 26.49 3.16 9.80
C LEU A 179 26.76 3.75 8.41
N GLU A 180 27.79 3.24 7.73
CA GLU A 180 28.15 3.63 6.35
C GLU A 180 26.96 3.43 5.39
N LEU A 181 26.30 2.26 5.48
CA LEU A 181 25.11 1.97 4.70
C LEU A 181 23.99 2.97 4.98
N LEU A 182 23.69 3.22 6.27
CA LEU A 182 22.59 4.10 6.66
C LEU A 182 22.88 5.57 6.32
N ASN A 183 24.13 6.01 6.34
CA ASN A 183 24.57 7.32 5.85
C ASN A 183 24.45 7.45 4.33
N GLY A 184 24.35 6.35 3.60
CA GLY A 184 24.35 6.35 2.14
C GLY A 184 25.75 6.48 1.55
N GLU A 185 26.79 6.21 2.33
CA GLU A 185 28.19 6.30 1.90
C GLU A 185 28.56 5.16 0.95
N LEU A 186 27.87 4.01 1.05
CA LEU A 186 28.15 2.85 0.21
C LEU A 186 27.63 2.99 -1.24
N VAL A 187 26.68 3.90 -1.50
CA VAL A 187 25.97 3.95 -2.78
C VAL A 187 25.81 5.37 -3.29
N ILE A 188 26.33 5.65 -4.48
CA ILE A 188 26.15 6.91 -5.19
C ILE A 188 24.87 6.82 -6.03
N GLN A 189 23.92 7.72 -5.77
CA GLN A 189 22.73 7.88 -6.59
C GLN A 189 23.04 8.82 -7.76
N GLN A 190 23.17 8.27 -8.97
CA GLN A 190 23.30 9.08 -10.19
C GLN A 190 21.93 9.54 -10.69
N TRP A 191 21.91 10.53 -11.59
CA TRP A 191 20.69 10.99 -12.27
C TRP A 191 19.90 9.81 -12.88
N SER A 192 18.57 9.95 -12.95
CA SER A 192 17.58 8.87 -13.11
C SER A 192 17.89 7.82 -14.18
N LEU A 193 18.54 8.18 -15.29
CA LEU A 193 18.88 7.29 -16.40
C LEU A 193 19.97 6.25 -16.07
N HIS A 194 20.84 6.52 -15.09
CA HIS A 194 22.03 5.69 -14.82
C HIS A 194 21.91 4.81 -13.58
N GLY A 195 20.85 4.93 -12.77
CA GLY A 195 20.65 4.09 -11.59
C GLY A 195 21.71 4.22 -10.48
N PRO A 196 21.54 3.52 -9.35
CA PRO A 196 22.52 3.51 -8.27
C PRO A 196 23.77 2.67 -8.61
N LYS A 197 24.91 3.06 -8.07
CA LYS A 197 26.21 2.36 -8.16
C LYS A 197 26.92 2.39 -6.80
N LEU A 198 27.76 1.40 -6.50
CA LEU A 198 28.62 1.49 -5.33
C LEU A 198 29.58 2.66 -5.46
N ALA A 199 29.92 3.28 -4.33
CA ALA A 199 30.95 4.31 -4.27
C ALA A 199 32.32 3.73 -4.68
N ALA A 200 33.20 4.58 -5.23
CA ALA A 200 34.49 4.14 -5.77
C ALA A 200 35.40 3.50 -4.71
N GLU A 201 35.27 3.97 -3.46
CA GLU A 201 36.03 3.46 -2.31
C GLU A 201 35.57 2.07 -1.84
N VAL A 202 34.37 1.61 -2.25
CA VAL A 202 33.79 0.36 -1.75
C VAL A 202 34.33 -0.82 -2.56
N ASN A 203 35.17 -1.62 -1.91
CA ASN A 203 35.71 -2.84 -2.51
C ASN A 203 34.75 -4.05 -2.33
N VAL A 204 35.07 -5.17 -2.99
CA VAL A 204 34.25 -6.39 -2.99
C VAL A 204 34.15 -7.01 -1.59
N GLU A 205 35.21 -6.93 -0.78
CA GLU A 205 35.23 -7.49 0.57
C GLU A 205 34.32 -6.71 1.51
N GLN A 206 34.37 -5.38 1.48
CA GLN A 206 33.46 -4.52 2.23
C GLN A 206 32.00 -4.75 1.82
N ALA A 207 31.73 -4.88 0.52
CA ALA A 207 30.40 -5.23 0.03
C ALA A 207 29.95 -6.61 0.54
N ARG A 208 30.85 -7.60 0.59
CA ARG A 208 30.56 -8.95 1.10
C ARG A 208 30.26 -8.92 2.61
N ASP A 209 31.06 -8.20 3.38
CA ASP A 209 30.84 -8.01 4.83
C ASP A 209 29.47 -7.36 5.09
N MET A 210 29.12 -6.33 4.33
CA MET A 210 27.79 -5.72 4.42
C MET A 210 26.69 -6.72 4.04
N LEU A 211 26.84 -7.47 2.94
CA LEU A 211 25.85 -8.46 2.52
C LEU A 211 25.63 -9.53 3.61
N ASP A 212 26.68 -9.96 4.30
CA ASP A 212 26.58 -10.95 5.37
C ASP A 212 25.83 -10.42 6.59
N VAL A 213 26.06 -9.16 6.98
CA VAL A 213 25.29 -8.50 8.04
C VAL A 213 23.82 -8.37 7.64
N LEU A 214 23.54 -7.88 6.42
CA LEU A 214 22.17 -7.73 5.92
C LEU A 214 21.45 -9.07 5.82
N PHE A 215 22.12 -10.09 5.33
CA PHE A 215 21.56 -11.43 5.22
C PHE A 215 21.14 -11.97 6.59
N ARG A 216 21.99 -11.83 7.62
CA ARG A 216 21.63 -12.25 8.99
C ARG A 216 20.44 -11.47 9.54
N ILE A 217 20.43 -10.15 9.42
CA ILE A 217 19.31 -9.31 9.88
C ILE A 217 18.03 -9.68 9.13
N MET A 218 18.10 -9.94 7.82
CA MET A 218 16.94 -10.33 7.01
C MET A 218 16.44 -11.74 7.28
N CYS A 219 17.26 -12.63 7.84
CA CYS A 219 16.87 -13.96 8.28
C CYS A 219 16.16 -13.95 9.65
N ASP A 220 16.01 -12.79 10.29
CA ASP A 220 15.29 -12.68 11.54
C ASP A 220 13.81 -13.11 11.39
N PRO A 221 13.24 -13.87 12.35
CA PRO A 221 11.84 -14.32 12.31
C PRO A 221 10.82 -13.19 12.16
N TRP A 222 11.17 -11.95 12.55
CA TRP A 222 10.33 -10.78 12.38
C TRP A 222 9.93 -10.58 10.90
N TRP A 223 10.85 -10.80 9.96
CA TRP A 223 10.55 -10.62 8.53
C TRP A 223 9.65 -11.68 7.91
N ASP A 224 9.38 -12.78 8.62
CA ASP A 224 8.67 -13.94 8.08
C ASP A 224 7.17 -13.95 8.36
N ARG A 225 6.66 -13.17 9.33
CA ARG A 225 5.21 -13.16 9.64
C ARG A 225 4.43 -12.21 8.74
N ARG A 226 3.22 -12.62 8.32
CA ARG A 226 2.27 -11.79 7.55
C ARG A 226 1.81 -10.55 8.34
N TRP A 227 1.47 -10.70 9.63
CA TRP A 227 1.04 -9.57 10.48
C TRP A 227 2.11 -8.48 10.57
N ILE A 228 3.36 -8.87 10.80
CA ILE A 228 4.49 -7.94 10.88
C ILE A 228 4.66 -7.12 9.59
N PHE A 229 4.38 -7.70 8.42
CA PHE A 229 4.36 -6.91 7.18
C PHE A 229 3.36 -5.76 7.26
N GLN A 230 2.13 -6.01 7.70
CA GLN A 230 1.11 -4.99 7.83
C GLN A 230 1.52 -3.92 8.83
N GLU A 231 2.03 -4.33 10.00
CA GLU A 231 2.45 -3.44 11.09
C GLU A 231 3.51 -2.44 10.60
N GLU A 232 4.56 -2.95 9.94
CA GLU A 232 5.59 -2.12 9.33
C GLU A 232 5.03 -1.22 8.22
N TYR A 233 4.23 -1.80 7.33
CA TYR A 233 3.68 -1.10 6.18
C TYR A 233 2.77 0.06 6.61
N CYS A 234 1.94 -0.15 7.62
CA CYS A 234 0.99 0.82 8.15
C CYS A 234 1.66 1.88 9.03
N ALA A 235 2.81 1.56 9.64
CA ALA A 235 3.66 2.53 10.33
C ALA A 235 4.36 3.52 9.38
N MET A 236 4.31 3.28 8.06
CA MET A 236 4.84 4.14 6.99
C MET A 236 6.36 4.37 7.09
N ASP A 237 6.79 5.57 7.47
CA ASP A 237 8.18 5.98 7.63
C ASP A 237 8.57 6.16 9.10
N ARG A 238 7.66 5.94 10.05
CA ARG A 238 7.88 6.18 11.47
C ARG A 238 8.46 4.97 12.22
N MET A 239 8.32 3.76 11.68
CA MET A 239 8.77 2.57 12.40
C MET A 239 10.27 2.60 12.66
N ARG A 240 10.64 2.41 13.93
CA ARG A 240 12.01 2.14 14.36
C ARG A 240 12.19 0.63 14.51
N LEU A 241 13.35 0.10 14.13
CA LEU A 241 13.74 -1.29 14.39
C LEU A 241 14.73 -1.29 15.56
N LEU A 242 14.46 -2.10 16.58
CA LEU A 242 15.40 -2.40 17.66
C LEU A 242 16.14 -3.67 17.31
N ILE A 243 17.44 -3.52 17.04
CA ILE A 243 18.35 -4.62 16.74
C ILE A 243 19.30 -4.77 17.93
N PRO A 244 19.31 -5.93 18.62
CA PRO A 244 20.17 -6.11 19.77
C PRO A 244 21.62 -6.15 19.32
N HIS A 245 22.54 -5.71 20.17
CA HIS A 245 23.97 -5.85 19.91
C HIS A 245 24.73 -6.35 21.14
N THR A 246 25.85 -7.02 20.91
CA THR A 246 26.71 -7.51 22.00
C THR A 246 27.19 -6.36 22.90
N LEU A 247 27.28 -6.62 24.21
CA LEU A 247 27.79 -5.64 25.18
C LEU A 247 29.23 -5.23 24.84
N GLY A 248 29.56 -3.96 25.10
CA GLY A 248 30.88 -3.39 24.84
C GLY A 248 31.08 -2.80 23.44
N LEU A 249 30.14 -3.00 22.51
CA LEU A 249 30.20 -2.36 21.19
C LEU A 249 29.86 -0.87 21.26
N ARG A 250 30.63 -0.05 20.53
CA ARG A 250 30.58 1.41 20.58
C ARG A 250 29.65 1.97 19.51
N LYS A 251 28.74 2.86 19.93
CA LYS A 251 27.82 3.62 19.07
C LYS A 251 28.20 5.10 18.89
N ALA A 252 29.31 5.55 19.47
CA ALA A 252 29.64 6.97 19.63
C ALA A 252 29.54 7.78 18.32
N TYR A 253 30.12 7.26 17.24
CA TYR A 253 30.11 7.92 15.92
C TYR A 253 28.76 7.86 15.18
N GLY A 254 27.84 7.00 15.63
CA GLY A 254 26.54 6.76 14.99
C GLY A 254 25.34 7.08 15.87
N ARG A 255 25.52 7.80 16.99
CA ARG A 255 24.46 8.01 18.01
C ARG A 255 23.20 8.66 17.43
N GLN A 256 23.35 9.56 16.46
CA GLN A 256 22.22 10.21 15.78
C GLN A 256 21.39 9.23 14.94
N ILE A 257 22.01 8.17 14.43
CA ILE A 257 21.35 7.15 13.60
C ILE A 257 20.80 6.02 14.45
N PHE A 258 21.63 5.44 15.32
CA PHE A 258 21.33 4.27 16.15
C PHE A 258 20.58 4.59 17.45
N GLY A 259 20.48 5.86 17.83
CA GLY A 259 19.92 6.26 19.11
C GLY A 259 20.76 5.83 20.33
N ASN A 260 20.26 6.14 21.53
CA ASN A 260 21.00 6.01 22.78
C ASN A 260 20.49 4.90 23.73
N ILE A 261 19.85 3.86 23.20
CA ILE A 261 19.34 2.77 24.04
C ILE A 261 20.47 1.78 24.32
N ASN A 262 20.74 1.45 25.58
CA ASN A 262 21.81 0.50 25.91
C ASN A 262 21.48 -0.90 25.34
N GLY A 263 22.45 -1.53 24.67
CA GLY A 263 22.32 -2.86 24.07
C GLY A 263 21.49 -2.92 22.77
N GLU A 264 21.00 -1.79 22.26
CA GLU A 264 20.15 -1.74 21.07
C GLU A 264 20.68 -0.74 20.03
N LEU A 265 20.58 -1.12 18.77
CA LEU A 265 20.54 -0.20 17.63
C LEU A 265 19.07 0.10 17.35
N SER A 266 18.65 1.35 17.55
CA SER A 266 17.36 1.84 17.09
C SER A 266 17.56 2.50 15.74
N ILE A 267 17.06 1.93 14.65
CA ILE A 267 17.21 2.49 13.29
C ILE A 267 15.86 2.74 12.63
N ASN A 268 15.77 3.70 11.72
CA ASN A 268 14.53 3.92 10.96
C ASN A 268 14.33 2.83 9.89
N ALA A 269 13.21 2.11 9.94
CA ALA A 269 12.92 0.98 9.05
C ALA A 269 12.85 1.41 7.57
N ALA A 270 12.21 2.54 7.28
CA ALA A 270 12.07 3.03 5.90
C ALA A 270 13.41 3.44 5.30
N ARG A 271 14.26 4.15 6.06
CA ARG A 271 15.63 4.50 5.66
C ARG A 271 16.48 3.25 5.47
N PHE A 272 16.40 2.28 6.38
CA PHE A 272 17.11 1.02 6.27
C PHE A 272 16.72 0.27 4.98
N ARG A 273 15.42 0.04 4.74
CA ARG A 273 14.92 -0.57 3.50
C ARG A 273 15.39 0.16 2.24
N GLN A 274 15.34 1.49 2.26
CA GLN A 274 15.80 2.31 1.15
C GLN A 274 17.28 2.05 0.84
N GLN A 275 18.15 2.15 1.84
CA GLN A 275 19.59 1.98 1.63
C GLN A 275 19.95 0.55 1.24
N VAL A 276 19.32 -0.45 1.86
CA VAL A 276 19.50 -1.87 1.48
C VAL A 276 19.06 -2.12 0.04
N THR A 277 17.92 -1.55 -0.38
CA THR A 277 17.44 -1.69 -1.76
C THR A 277 18.44 -1.10 -2.75
N LEU A 278 18.93 0.11 -2.48
CA LEU A 278 19.91 0.79 -3.33
C LEU A 278 21.22 0.01 -3.42
N PHE A 279 21.72 -0.49 -2.28
CA PHE A 279 22.90 -1.33 -2.20
C PHE A 279 22.77 -2.60 -3.04
N CYS A 280 21.69 -3.36 -2.87
CA CYS A 280 21.48 -4.59 -3.64
C CYS A 280 21.37 -4.32 -5.16
N ILE A 281 20.69 -3.24 -5.57
CA ILE A 281 20.59 -2.86 -6.99
C ILE A 281 21.96 -2.47 -7.54
N ALA A 282 22.75 -1.70 -6.79
CA ALA A 282 24.10 -1.32 -7.18
C ALA A 282 25.02 -2.55 -7.36
N CYS A 283 25.00 -3.48 -6.40
CA CYS A 283 25.78 -4.72 -6.50
C CYS A 283 25.36 -5.58 -7.70
N TYR A 284 24.04 -5.69 -7.97
CA TYR A 284 23.53 -6.41 -9.13
C TYR A 284 24.01 -5.76 -10.43
N ARG A 285 23.88 -4.44 -10.55
CA ARG A 285 24.29 -3.66 -11.72
C ARG A 285 25.77 -3.85 -12.04
N GLN A 286 26.62 -3.76 -11.02
CA GLN A 286 28.07 -3.89 -11.16
C GLN A 286 28.55 -5.35 -11.21
N ARG A 287 27.62 -6.32 -11.13
CA ARG A 287 27.92 -7.77 -11.18
C ARG A 287 29.00 -8.20 -10.19
N ILE A 288 28.97 -7.62 -8.99
CA ILE A 288 29.99 -7.84 -7.95
C ILE A 288 29.98 -9.30 -7.46
N TRP A 289 28.80 -9.93 -7.47
CA TRP A 289 28.63 -11.31 -7.03
C TRP A 289 28.93 -12.29 -8.15
N THR A 290 30.00 -13.08 -7.99
CA THR A 290 30.35 -14.15 -8.92
C THR A 290 29.70 -15.47 -8.52
N SER A 291 29.66 -15.78 -7.22
CA SER A 291 29.14 -17.04 -6.70
C SER A 291 27.61 -17.11 -6.68
N THR A 292 27.05 -18.31 -6.88
CA THR A 292 25.60 -18.58 -6.76
C THR A 292 25.07 -18.26 -5.36
N ARG A 293 25.88 -18.52 -4.32
CA ARG A 293 25.51 -18.26 -2.92
C ARG A 293 25.32 -16.77 -2.66
N GLU A 294 26.24 -15.91 -3.10
CA GLU A 294 26.13 -14.46 -2.91
C GLU A 294 24.97 -13.87 -3.71
N LYS A 295 24.80 -14.31 -4.97
CA LYS A 295 23.64 -13.93 -5.79
C LYS A 295 22.33 -14.28 -5.09
N TRP A 296 22.22 -15.48 -4.54
CA TRP A 296 21.04 -15.92 -3.79
C TRP A 296 20.83 -15.10 -2.52
N ARG A 297 21.88 -14.87 -1.72
CA ARG A 297 21.82 -14.03 -0.51
C ARG A 297 21.36 -12.62 -0.81
N CYS A 298 21.96 -11.97 -1.82
CA CYS A 298 21.58 -10.63 -2.26
C CYS A 298 20.14 -10.60 -2.77
N GLY A 299 19.71 -11.64 -3.50
CA GLY A 299 18.32 -11.81 -3.94
C GLY A 299 17.35 -11.94 -2.76
N LEU A 300 17.69 -12.71 -1.73
CA LEU A 300 16.88 -12.84 -0.51
C LEU A 300 16.77 -11.50 0.22
N VAL A 301 17.90 -10.81 0.41
CA VAL A 301 17.95 -9.50 1.08
C VAL A 301 17.09 -8.49 0.32
N LEU A 302 17.29 -8.34 -0.99
CA LEU A 302 16.48 -7.44 -1.81
C LEU A 302 14.99 -7.81 -1.73
N ARG A 303 14.66 -9.10 -1.79
CA ARG A 303 13.27 -9.58 -1.70
C ARG A 303 12.59 -9.19 -0.39
N ARG A 304 13.29 -9.30 0.76
CA ARG A 304 12.73 -8.99 2.10
C ARG A 304 12.77 -7.50 2.43
N ALA A 305 13.87 -6.81 2.09
CA ALA A 305 14.15 -5.42 2.45
C ALA A 305 13.66 -4.39 1.42
N LYS A 306 13.18 -4.81 0.24
CA LYS A 306 12.81 -3.86 -0.83
C LYS A 306 11.94 -2.70 -0.35
N LYS A 307 12.21 -1.52 -0.89
CA LYS A 307 11.35 -0.35 -0.80
C LYS A 307 10.68 -0.12 -2.16
N TYR A 308 9.34 -0.07 -2.18
CA TYR A 308 8.57 -0.05 -3.43
C TYR A 308 8.85 1.14 -4.33
N ASN A 309 9.10 2.35 -3.79
CA ASN A 309 9.43 3.52 -4.61
C ASN A 309 10.81 3.39 -5.27
N MET A 310 11.76 2.71 -4.63
CA MET A 310 13.08 2.44 -5.22
C MET A 310 13.00 1.38 -6.31
N LEU A 311 12.26 0.29 -6.12
CA LEU A 311 12.02 -0.69 -7.19
C LEU A 311 11.15 -0.14 -8.32
N GLN A 312 10.23 0.77 -8.02
CA GLN A 312 9.50 1.52 -9.05
C GLN A 312 10.43 2.36 -9.91
N LYS A 313 11.52 2.88 -9.35
CA LYS A 313 12.44 3.77 -10.08
C LYS A 313 13.57 3.00 -10.78
N TYR A 314 14.02 1.90 -10.19
CA TYR A 314 15.25 1.21 -10.58
C TYR A 314 15.08 -0.30 -10.79
N GLY A 315 13.87 -0.83 -10.67
CA GLY A 315 13.58 -2.28 -10.74
C GLY A 315 13.98 -2.91 -12.07
N TRP A 316 13.94 -2.15 -13.16
CA TRP A 316 14.40 -2.57 -14.49
C TRP A 316 15.85 -3.08 -14.49
N ILE A 317 16.70 -2.59 -13.58
CA ILE A 317 18.10 -3.02 -13.43
C ILE A 317 18.16 -4.49 -12.98
N VAL A 318 17.27 -4.90 -12.08
CA VAL A 318 17.24 -6.24 -11.48
C VAL A 318 16.20 -7.15 -12.14
N GLY A 319 15.70 -6.77 -13.32
CA GLY A 319 14.65 -7.51 -14.04
C GLY A 319 13.26 -7.43 -13.40
N ASP A 320 13.03 -6.53 -12.44
CA ASP A 320 11.72 -6.27 -11.84
C ASP A 320 11.01 -5.14 -12.59
N TYR A 321 10.38 -5.49 -13.72
CA TYR A 321 9.55 -4.59 -14.52
C TYR A 321 8.20 -4.34 -13.83
N SER A 322 8.25 -3.56 -12.75
CA SER A 322 7.09 -3.29 -11.92
C SER A 322 6.30 -2.05 -12.38
N ASP A 323 6.83 -1.25 -13.30
CA ASP A 323 6.21 -0.04 -13.83
C ASP A 323 4.79 -0.29 -14.35
N GLY A 324 3.89 0.62 -13.98
CA GLY A 324 2.48 0.55 -14.37
C GLY A 324 1.65 -0.52 -13.65
N ARG A 325 2.19 -1.28 -12.67
CA ARG A 325 1.42 -2.29 -11.91
C ARG A 325 0.73 -1.71 -10.67
N ALA A 326 -0.47 -2.22 -10.37
CA ALA A 326 -1.22 -1.88 -9.16
C ALA A 326 -0.42 -2.22 -7.88
N MET A 327 -0.48 -1.31 -6.89
CA MET A 327 0.20 -1.50 -5.59
C MET A 327 -0.30 -2.71 -4.80
N SER A 328 -1.59 -3.01 -4.91
CA SER A 328 -2.27 -4.15 -4.30
C SER A 328 -1.60 -5.48 -4.65
N THR A 329 -1.20 -5.68 -5.91
CA THR A 329 -0.52 -6.91 -6.35
C THR A 329 0.86 -7.09 -5.73
N ARG A 330 1.57 -5.98 -5.47
CA ARG A 330 2.90 -6.00 -4.83
C ARG A 330 2.79 -6.36 -3.36
N ILE A 331 1.83 -5.75 -2.68
CA ILE A 331 1.48 -6.04 -1.29
C ILE A 331 1.11 -7.51 -1.14
N LEU A 332 0.20 -7.99 -1.99
CA LEU A 332 -0.25 -9.38 -1.96
C LEU A 332 0.91 -10.36 -2.19
N ALA A 333 1.80 -10.07 -3.15
CA ALA A 333 2.95 -10.92 -3.43
C ALA A 333 3.93 -11.02 -2.25
N ASP A 334 4.05 -9.98 -1.42
CA ASP A 334 4.93 -10.01 -0.26
C ASP A 334 4.29 -10.70 0.94
N ILE A 335 2.98 -10.51 1.12
CA ILE A 335 2.20 -11.22 2.13
C ILE A 335 2.17 -12.73 1.83
N SER A 336 1.98 -13.12 0.56
CA SER A 336 1.85 -14.54 0.20
C SER A 336 3.12 -15.36 0.44
N ARG A 337 4.30 -14.73 0.47
CA ARG A 337 5.59 -15.38 0.75
C ARG A 337 5.91 -15.51 2.23
N ARG A 338 5.10 -14.88 3.09
CA ARG A 338 5.27 -14.87 4.54
C ARG A 338 4.41 -15.95 5.17
N SER A 339 4.87 -16.45 6.31
CA SER A 339 4.17 -17.43 7.12
C SER A 339 3.03 -16.77 7.89
N ALA A 340 1.91 -17.49 7.99
CA ALA A 340 0.81 -17.19 8.89
C ALA A 340 0.38 -18.47 9.59
N GLU A 341 0.06 -18.35 10.87
CA GLU A 341 -0.49 -19.45 11.67
C GLU A 341 -1.94 -19.73 11.25
N ILE A 342 -2.70 -18.67 10.98
CA ILE A 342 -4.05 -18.74 10.44
C ILE A 342 -4.02 -18.18 9.01
N PRO A 343 -4.09 -19.03 7.97
CA PRO A 343 -4.01 -18.58 6.59
C PRO A 343 -5.05 -17.52 6.19
N SER A 344 -6.27 -17.61 6.73
CA SER A 344 -7.35 -16.67 6.42
C SER A 344 -7.10 -15.23 6.88
N ASP A 345 -6.18 -15.01 7.82
CA ASP A 345 -5.77 -13.66 8.25
C ASP A 345 -5.27 -12.81 7.09
N THR A 346 -4.78 -13.45 6.03
CA THR A 346 -4.38 -12.82 4.77
C THR A 346 -5.44 -11.85 4.24
N LEU A 347 -6.73 -12.17 4.38
CA LEU A 347 -7.81 -11.32 3.89
C LEU A 347 -7.86 -9.98 4.67
N ALA A 348 -7.77 -10.02 5.99
CA ALA A 348 -7.69 -8.83 6.83
C ALA A 348 -6.40 -8.04 6.55
N ILE A 349 -5.25 -8.72 6.49
CA ILE A 349 -3.93 -8.11 6.27
C ILE A 349 -3.87 -7.37 4.92
N VAL A 350 -4.32 -8.01 3.84
CA VAL A 350 -4.39 -7.41 2.51
C VAL A 350 -5.35 -6.22 2.52
N ALA A 351 -6.54 -6.38 3.10
CA ALA A 351 -7.54 -5.32 3.14
C ALA A 351 -7.03 -4.07 3.89
N ASN A 352 -6.35 -4.26 5.01
CA ASN A 352 -5.74 -3.21 5.83
C ASN A 352 -4.59 -2.50 5.10
N CYS A 353 -3.68 -3.26 4.48
CA CYS A 353 -2.56 -2.69 3.70
C CYS A 353 -3.05 -1.92 2.47
N CYS A 354 -4.07 -2.44 1.79
CA CYS A 354 -4.63 -1.84 0.58
C CYS A 354 -5.66 -0.74 0.89
N GLY A 355 -6.08 -0.55 2.15
CA GLY A 355 -7.12 0.41 2.50
C GLY A 355 -8.47 0.10 1.87
N TYR A 356 -8.77 -1.20 1.73
CA TYR A 356 -10.05 -1.70 1.27
C TYR A 356 -11.16 -1.29 2.24
N ALA A 357 -12.39 -1.15 1.73
CA ALA A 357 -13.58 -0.85 2.53
C ALA A 357 -14.40 -2.13 2.73
N THR A 358 -14.59 -2.87 1.64
CA THR A 358 -15.25 -4.18 1.65
C THR A 358 -14.34 -5.21 2.31
N ARG A 359 -14.92 -6.00 3.21
CA ARG A 359 -14.33 -7.15 3.90
C ARG A 359 -15.12 -8.40 3.57
N LEU A 360 -14.57 -9.56 3.95
CA LEU A 360 -15.24 -10.85 3.82
C LEU A 360 -15.39 -11.47 5.20
N ASP A 361 -16.59 -11.97 5.49
CA ASP A 361 -16.86 -12.75 6.69
C ASP A 361 -16.33 -14.19 6.51
N VAL A 362 -15.14 -14.44 7.06
CA VAL A 362 -14.44 -15.72 6.97
C VAL A 362 -15.22 -16.85 7.66
N GLU A 363 -15.90 -16.56 8.76
CA GLU A 363 -16.64 -17.57 9.52
C GLU A 363 -17.85 -18.04 8.70
N SER A 364 -18.63 -17.10 8.18
CA SER A 364 -19.78 -17.40 7.34
C SER A 364 -19.38 -18.08 6.03
N LEU A 365 -18.27 -17.67 5.39
CA LEU A 365 -17.73 -18.37 4.22
C LEU A 365 -17.38 -19.83 4.52
N ASN A 366 -16.76 -20.11 5.68
CA ASN A 366 -16.41 -21.47 6.08
C ASN A 366 -17.65 -22.35 6.34
N LYS A 367 -18.70 -21.78 6.94
CA LYS A 367 -19.99 -22.43 7.18
C LYS A 367 -20.71 -22.73 5.86
N ALA A 368 -20.61 -21.84 4.88
CA ALA A 368 -21.18 -22.00 3.55
C ALA A 368 -20.41 -22.95 2.62
N GLY A 369 -19.31 -23.54 3.07
CA GLY A 369 -18.48 -24.44 2.25
C GLY A 369 -17.54 -23.72 1.26
N LEU A 370 -17.56 -22.39 1.21
CA LEU A 370 -16.70 -21.57 0.33
C LEU A 370 -15.31 -21.36 0.96
N ARG A 371 -14.55 -22.45 1.05
CA ARG A 371 -13.33 -22.53 1.86
C ARG A 371 -12.05 -22.19 1.10
N SER A 372 -12.10 -21.63 -0.11
CA SER A 372 -10.89 -21.32 -0.89
C SER A 372 -10.32 -19.95 -0.55
N LEU A 373 -9.09 -19.92 -0.02
CA LEU A 373 -8.41 -18.66 0.27
C LEU A 373 -8.03 -17.93 -1.02
N SER A 374 -7.64 -18.66 -2.06
CA SER A 374 -7.36 -18.11 -3.39
C SER A 374 -8.55 -17.35 -3.97
N LEU A 375 -9.74 -17.96 -4.00
CA LEU A 375 -10.94 -17.29 -4.52
C LEU A 375 -11.41 -16.15 -3.61
N ALA A 376 -11.26 -16.28 -2.30
CA ALA A 376 -11.56 -15.19 -1.37
C ALA A 376 -10.63 -13.98 -1.58
N ILE A 377 -9.34 -14.19 -1.86
CA ILE A 377 -8.38 -13.12 -2.20
C ILE A 377 -8.79 -12.44 -3.51
N LEU A 378 -9.14 -13.22 -4.55
CA LEU A 378 -9.59 -12.70 -5.83
C LEU A 378 -10.89 -11.88 -5.67
N ALA A 379 -11.89 -12.40 -4.96
CA ALA A 379 -13.12 -11.70 -4.66
C ALA A 379 -12.86 -10.40 -3.90
N LEU A 380 -12.06 -10.45 -2.82
CA LEU A 380 -11.69 -9.27 -2.03
C LEU A 380 -11.02 -8.19 -2.90
N PHE A 381 -10.17 -8.61 -3.83
CA PHE A 381 -9.47 -7.72 -4.77
C PHE A 381 -10.46 -6.99 -5.70
N VAL A 382 -11.34 -7.73 -6.39
CA VAL A 382 -12.29 -7.14 -7.35
C VAL A 382 -13.41 -6.37 -6.68
N LEU A 383 -13.95 -6.84 -5.55
CA LEU A 383 -15.02 -6.15 -4.79
C LEU A 383 -14.58 -4.78 -4.26
N ASN A 384 -13.28 -4.58 -4.07
CA ASN A 384 -12.72 -3.29 -3.68
C ASN A 384 -12.34 -2.40 -4.87
N GLY A 385 -12.70 -2.80 -6.09
CA GLY A 385 -12.56 -2.02 -7.31
C GLY A 385 -11.19 -2.06 -7.95
N GLU A 386 -10.32 -2.99 -7.57
CA GLU A 386 -9.08 -3.19 -8.32
C GLU A 386 -9.41 -3.67 -9.75
N ILE A 387 -8.71 -3.10 -10.73
CA ILE A 387 -9.07 -3.24 -12.14
C ILE A 387 -8.35 -4.47 -12.73
N LEU A 388 -9.11 -5.37 -13.36
CA LEU A 388 -8.57 -6.46 -14.16
C LEU A 388 -8.49 -6.07 -15.64
N ARG A 389 -7.49 -6.62 -16.33
CA ARG A 389 -7.38 -6.62 -17.79
C ARG A 389 -8.39 -7.60 -18.35
N ASN A 390 -9.20 -7.11 -19.27
CA ASN A 390 -10.15 -7.91 -20.02
C ASN A 390 -9.90 -7.82 -21.54
N ASP A 391 -8.68 -7.45 -21.94
CA ASP A 391 -8.24 -7.33 -23.33
C ASP A 391 -7.38 -8.52 -23.81
N THR A 392 -6.97 -9.42 -22.90
CA THR A 392 -6.07 -10.54 -23.22
C THR A 392 -6.69 -11.91 -22.91
N ASN A 393 -6.56 -12.84 -23.86
CA ASN A 393 -7.03 -14.23 -23.75
C ASN A 393 -5.88 -15.22 -23.51
N LYS A 394 -4.80 -14.80 -22.82
CA LYS A 394 -3.69 -15.71 -22.57
C LYS A 394 -3.94 -16.54 -21.32
N ASP A 395 -4.13 -17.84 -21.52
CA ASP A 395 -4.23 -18.83 -20.46
C ASP A 395 -2.83 -19.33 -20.08
N PHE A 396 -2.54 -19.34 -18.79
CA PHE A 396 -1.34 -19.97 -18.26
C PHE A 396 -1.66 -20.57 -16.89
N PRO A 397 -1.16 -21.78 -16.60
CA PRO A 397 -1.12 -22.31 -15.24
C PRO A 397 -0.44 -21.28 -14.33
N CYS A 398 -1.18 -20.79 -13.35
CA CYS A 398 -0.65 -19.89 -12.34
C CYS A 398 -1.43 -19.94 -11.04
N THR A 399 -0.75 -19.57 -9.95
CA THR A 399 -1.38 -19.30 -8.65
C THR A 399 -2.25 -18.04 -8.72
N VAL A 400 -3.17 -17.85 -7.78
CA VAL A 400 -3.97 -16.61 -7.71
C VAL A 400 -3.12 -15.35 -7.66
N VAL A 401 -1.98 -15.40 -6.97
CA VAL A 401 -1.09 -14.25 -6.81
C VAL A 401 -0.42 -13.91 -8.14
N ASP A 402 0.00 -14.92 -8.91
CA ASP A 402 0.60 -14.70 -10.22
C ASP A 402 -0.42 -14.35 -11.28
N PHE A 403 -1.64 -14.89 -11.20
CA PHE A 403 -2.80 -14.46 -11.98
C PHE A 403 -3.04 -12.97 -11.77
N LEU A 404 -3.19 -12.51 -10.51
CA LEU A 404 -3.44 -11.10 -10.20
C LEU A 404 -2.29 -10.19 -10.65
N LYS A 405 -1.01 -10.59 -10.53
CA LYS A 405 0.11 -9.80 -11.07
C LYS A 405 0.04 -9.62 -12.59
N ARG A 406 -0.42 -10.64 -13.32
CA ARG A 406 -0.48 -10.63 -14.79
C ARG A 406 -1.74 -9.93 -15.30
N GLN A 407 -2.86 -10.18 -14.64
CA GLN A 407 -4.19 -9.73 -15.05
C GLN A 407 -4.63 -8.43 -14.38
N SER A 408 -3.96 -7.93 -13.34
CA SER A 408 -4.20 -6.56 -12.88
C SER A 408 -3.92 -5.58 -14.01
N PHE A 409 -4.66 -4.47 -14.08
CA PHE A 409 -4.38 -3.42 -15.03
C PHE A 409 -2.92 -2.91 -14.92
N GLN A 410 -2.21 -2.91 -16.05
CA GLN A 410 -0.79 -2.53 -16.14
C GLN A 410 -0.57 -1.21 -16.88
N GLY A 411 -1.63 -0.65 -17.47
CA GLY A 411 -1.57 0.55 -18.30
C GLY A 411 -1.63 1.85 -17.50
N PHE A 412 -1.29 1.84 -16.21
CA PHE A 412 -1.31 3.04 -15.38
C PHE A 412 -0.27 4.05 -15.86
N ASP A 413 -0.71 5.29 -16.09
CA ASP A 413 0.12 6.43 -16.46
C ASP A 413 -0.14 7.58 -15.47
N PRO A 414 0.38 7.47 -14.23
CA PRO A 414 0.14 8.49 -13.20
C PRO A 414 0.73 9.84 -13.63
N PRO A 415 0.01 10.97 -13.42
CA PRO A 415 0.45 12.31 -13.82
C PRO A 415 1.84 12.73 -13.34
N ARG A 416 2.25 12.28 -12.15
CA ARG A 416 3.50 12.70 -11.50
C ARG A 416 4.37 11.52 -11.11
N ASP A 417 5.67 11.66 -11.36
CA ASP A 417 6.69 10.66 -11.06
C ASP A 417 7.00 10.49 -9.56
N ASP A 418 6.88 11.55 -8.78
CA ASP A 418 7.22 11.58 -7.35
C ASP A 418 6.16 10.92 -6.44
N ARG A 419 4.91 10.78 -6.93
CA ARG A 419 3.77 10.25 -6.16
C ARG A 419 3.03 9.09 -6.82
N LYS A 420 3.64 8.45 -7.83
CA LYS A 420 3.05 7.34 -8.62
C LYS A 420 2.32 6.29 -7.79
N LEU A 421 2.96 5.76 -6.75
CA LEU A 421 2.39 4.65 -5.96
C LEU A 421 1.18 5.09 -5.13
N THR A 422 1.20 6.32 -4.60
CA THR A 422 0.09 6.87 -3.81
C THR A 422 -1.10 7.18 -4.72
N PHE A 423 -0.85 7.69 -5.92
CA PHE A 423 -1.88 7.87 -6.95
C PHE A 423 -2.50 6.52 -7.33
N MET A 424 -1.67 5.53 -7.71
CA MET A 424 -2.14 4.21 -8.13
C MET A 424 -2.95 3.46 -7.07
N LYS A 425 -2.71 3.71 -5.77
CA LYS A 425 -3.53 3.12 -4.70
C LYS A 425 -5.00 3.57 -4.72
N ARG A 426 -5.28 4.73 -5.30
CA ARG A 426 -6.63 5.30 -5.43
C ARG A 426 -7.30 4.90 -6.74
N CYS A 427 -6.55 4.34 -7.68
CA CYS A 427 -7.02 3.95 -9.01
C CYS A 427 -7.91 2.70 -8.96
N ARG A 428 -9.19 2.85 -8.61
CA ARG A 428 -10.14 1.77 -8.33
C ARG A 428 -11.54 2.11 -8.82
N LEU A 429 -12.26 1.12 -9.35
CA LEU A 429 -13.68 1.21 -9.68
C LEU A 429 -14.50 1.52 -8.43
N SER A 430 -15.54 2.34 -8.60
CA SER A 430 -16.53 2.64 -7.56
C SER A 430 -17.67 1.63 -7.59
N ASP A 431 -18.41 1.52 -6.49
CA ASP A 431 -19.72 0.85 -6.47
C ASP A 431 -19.75 -0.50 -7.21
N VAL A 432 -18.85 -1.40 -6.79
CA VAL A 432 -18.61 -2.65 -7.52
C VAL A 432 -19.57 -3.74 -7.06
N VAL A 433 -20.20 -4.38 -8.04
CA VAL A 433 -21.00 -5.60 -7.86
C VAL A 433 -20.57 -6.63 -8.91
N LEU A 434 -20.37 -7.87 -8.49
CA LEU A 434 -20.04 -8.98 -9.38
C LEU A 434 -21.34 -9.55 -9.98
N SER A 435 -21.33 -9.78 -11.30
CA SER A 435 -22.38 -10.48 -12.05
C SER A 435 -21.79 -11.62 -12.89
N GLU A 436 -22.65 -12.43 -13.51
CA GLU A 436 -22.20 -13.52 -14.40
C GLU A 436 -21.41 -13.00 -15.60
N GLU A 437 -21.81 -11.83 -16.14
CA GLU A 437 -21.20 -11.20 -17.29
C GLU A 437 -19.87 -10.51 -16.98
N GLY A 438 -19.66 -10.06 -15.73
CA GLY A 438 -18.46 -9.32 -15.37
C GLY A 438 -18.54 -8.56 -14.04
N ILE A 439 -17.70 -7.53 -13.96
CA ILE A 439 -17.66 -6.58 -12.85
C ILE A 439 -18.56 -5.40 -13.20
N LYS A 440 -19.72 -5.30 -12.57
CA LYS A 440 -20.64 -4.16 -12.68
C LYS A 440 -20.15 -3.01 -11.82
N THR A 441 -20.23 -1.79 -12.35
CA THR A 441 -19.77 -0.55 -11.70
C THR A 441 -20.53 0.64 -12.29
N THR A 442 -20.39 1.82 -11.67
CA THR A 442 -21.03 3.06 -12.12
C THR A 442 -19.99 4.13 -12.46
N GLY A 443 -20.26 4.97 -13.46
CA GLY A 443 -19.42 6.12 -13.80
C GLY A 443 -19.95 6.95 -14.96
N TYR A 444 -19.10 7.82 -15.50
CA TYR A 444 -19.40 8.71 -16.61
C TYR A 444 -18.73 8.22 -17.89
N PHE A 445 -19.53 8.17 -18.95
CA PHE A 445 -19.11 7.65 -20.25
C PHE A 445 -18.96 8.78 -21.26
N TRP A 446 -17.74 8.97 -21.74
CA TRP A 446 -17.37 10.05 -22.66
C TRP A 446 -17.22 9.51 -24.08
N THR A 447 -17.95 10.12 -24.98
CA THR A 447 -18.09 9.74 -26.40
C THR A 447 -17.75 10.92 -27.30
N ARG A 448 -17.81 10.71 -28.63
CA ARG A 448 -17.51 11.73 -29.65
C ARG A 448 -16.18 12.44 -29.40
N CYS A 449 -15.16 11.66 -29.04
CA CYS A 449 -13.80 12.11 -28.77
C CYS A 449 -13.21 12.81 -30.01
N LYS A 450 -12.91 14.11 -29.90
CA LYS A 450 -12.27 14.91 -30.93
C LYS A 450 -10.85 15.27 -30.51
N ILE A 451 -9.89 15.12 -31.43
CA ILE A 451 -8.53 15.60 -31.19
C ILE A 451 -8.52 17.12 -31.29
N PHE A 452 -7.96 17.77 -30.28
CA PHE A 452 -7.73 19.21 -30.21
C PHE A 452 -6.23 19.47 -30.09
N MET A 453 -5.69 20.32 -30.97
CA MET A 453 -4.30 20.73 -30.91
C MET A 453 -4.22 22.09 -30.24
N PRO A 454 -3.76 22.17 -28.97
CA PRO A 454 -3.55 23.45 -28.31
C PRO A 454 -2.42 24.22 -29.00
N ARG A 455 -2.56 25.55 -29.07
CA ARG A 455 -1.41 26.39 -29.42
C ARG A 455 -0.40 26.27 -28.28
N CYS A 456 0.84 25.94 -28.63
CA CYS A 456 1.97 25.88 -27.70
C CYS A 456 2.05 27.18 -26.89
N LEU A 457 2.21 27.04 -25.57
CA LEU A 457 2.26 28.17 -24.65
C LEU A 457 3.65 28.24 -24.02
N VAL A 458 4.28 29.41 -24.07
CA VAL A 458 5.57 29.63 -23.43
C VAL A 458 5.31 30.12 -22.00
N SER A 459 5.74 29.33 -21.01
CA SER A 459 5.79 29.77 -19.62
C SER A 459 7.14 30.43 -19.31
N SER A 460 7.13 31.44 -18.45
CA SER A 460 8.33 32.04 -17.84
C SER A 460 8.99 31.16 -16.75
N GLY A 461 8.51 29.93 -16.55
CA GLY A 461 9.11 28.91 -15.68
C GLY A 461 8.08 28.06 -14.92
N LYS A 462 8.50 26.92 -14.34
CA LYS A 462 7.66 26.06 -13.47
C LYS A 462 7.61 26.60 -12.04
N GLY A 463 6.98 27.76 -11.84
CA GLY A 463 6.66 28.31 -10.51
C GLY A 463 5.47 27.61 -9.84
N ALA A 464 5.15 27.99 -8.60
CA ALA A 464 4.07 27.36 -7.80
C ALA A 464 2.67 27.42 -8.46
N GLN A 465 2.42 28.39 -9.35
CA GLN A 465 1.15 28.59 -10.04
C GLN A 465 1.22 28.26 -11.54
N TRP A 466 2.32 27.68 -12.01
CA TRP A 466 2.57 27.44 -13.44
C TRP A 466 1.42 26.69 -14.13
N HIS A 467 0.92 25.59 -13.56
CA HIS A 467 -0.16 24.82 -14.18
C HIS A 467 -1.46 25.64 -14.27
N GLN A 468 -1.71 26.52 -13.30
CA GLN A 468 -2.89 27.38 -13.28
C GLN A 468 -2.83 28.41 -14.42
N ASP A 469 -1.67 29.02 -14.64
CA ASP A 469 -1.47 30.02 -15.70
C ASP A 469 -1.60 29.40 -17.09
N ILE A 470 -1.04 28.21 -17.30
CA ILE A 470 -1.22 27.44 -18.53
C ILE A 470 -2.70 27.10 -18.75
N LEU A 471 -3.41 26.64 -17.72
CA LEU A 471 -4.84 26.32 -17.84
C LEU A 471 -5.73 27.55 -18.07
N ARG A 472 -5.39 28.72 -17.50
CA ARG A 472 -6.09 30.00 -17.80
C ARG A 472 -5.98 30.35 -19.28
N GLN A 473 -4.78 30.22 -19.84
CA GLN A 473 -4.55 30.48 -21.26
C GLN A 473 -5.23 29.45 -22.14
N PHE A 474 -5.20 28.17 -21.76
CA PHE A 474 -5.94 27.11 -22.44
C PHE A 474 -7.45 27.37 -22.47
N ALA A 475 -8.04 27.80 -21.35
CA ALA A 475 -9.45 28.20 -21.29
C ALA A 475 -9.77 29.37 -22.24
N LYS A 476 -8.84 30.31 -22.47
CA LYS A 476 -9.02 31.36 -23.49
C LYS A 476 -9.07 30.77 -24.90
N GLN A 477 -8.22 29.80 -25.23
CA GLN A 477 -8.23 29.11 -26.53
C GLN A 477 -9.56 28.37 -26.77
N LEU A 478 -10.14 27.77 -25.73
CA LEU A 478 -11.39 27.02 -25.82
C LEU A 478 -12.65 27.90 -25.91
N HIS A 479 -12.60 29.16 -25.48
CA HIS A 479 -13.80 29.98 -25.27
C HIS A 479 -14.66 30.20 -26.53
N GLY A 480 -14.07 30.15 -27.72
CA GLY A 480 -14.78 30.27 -28.99
C GLY A 480 -15.67 29.06 -29.29
N SER A 481 -15.09 27.86 -29.36
CA SER A 481 -15.79 26.65 -29.82
C SER A 481 -16.29 25.74 -28.69
N TYR A 482 -15.75 25.88 -27.48
CA TYR A 482 -16.00 25.03 -26.32
C TYR A 482 -16.21 25.88 -25.05
N ARG A 483 -17.08 26.89 -25.14
CA ARG A 483 -17.33 27.90 -24.09
C ARG A 483 -17.56 27.30 -22.71
N GLN A 484 -18.41 26.27 -22.60
CA GLN A 484 -18.73 25.66 -21.30
C GLN A 484 -17.54 24.94 -20.66
N LEU A 485 -16.70 24.26 -21.46
CA LEU A 485 -15.48 23.65 -20.94
C LEU A 485 -14.50 24.72 -20.46
N ALA A 486 -14.35 25.81 -21.21
CA ALA A 486 -13.53 26.95 -20.81
C ALA A 486 -14.00 27.54 -19.47
N ASP A 487 -15.31 27.75 -19.32
CA ASP A 487 -15.89 28.33 -18.11
C ASP A 487 -15.75 27.38 -16.91
N ASN A 488 -15.90 26.07 -17.11
CA ASN A 488 -15.66 25.07 -16.06
C ASN A 488 -14.19 25.05 -15.60
N ILE A 489 -13.24 25.17 -16.52
CA ILE A 489 -11.81 25.29 -16.17
C ILE A 489 -11.56 26.57 -15.37
N ARG A 490 -12.19 27.71 -15.72
CA ARG A 490 -12.06 28.95 -14.93
C ARG A 490 -12.64 28.80 -13.52
N LYS A 491 -13.84 28.22 -13.38
CA LYS A 491 -14.46 27.93 -12.09
C LYS A 491 -13.57 27.05 -11.20
N TYR A 492 -12.96 26.02 -11.79
CA TYR A 492 -11.97 25.19 -11.10
C TYR A 492 -10.79 26.01 -10.57
N LEU A 493 -10.23 26.89 -11.40
CA LEU A 493 -9.11 27.76 -11.03
C LEU A 493 -9.49 28.80 -9.97
N GLU A 494 -10.76 29.12 -9.82
CA GLU A 494 -11.34 29.96 -8.75
C GLU A 494 -11.63 29.16 -7.46
N GLY A 495 -11.34 27.84 -7.44
CA GLY A 495 -11.55 26.97 -6.29
C GLY A 495 -12.92 26.27 -6.25
N THR A 496 -13.73 26.41 -7.29
CA THR A 496 -15.03 25.72 -7.38
C THR A 496 -14.83 24.31 -7.92
N MET A 497 -14.94 23.32 -7.02
CA MET A 497 -14.85 21.90 -7.36
C MET A 497 -16.24 21.27 -7.54
N PRO A 498 -16.38 20.27 -8.44
CA PRO A 498 -17.55 19.42 -8.51
C PRO A 498 -17.91 18.84 -7.14
N SER A 499 -19.20 18.73 -6.87
CA SER A 499 -19.76 18.27 -5.60
C SER A 499 -19.23 16.90 -5.16
N ASN A 500 -19.00 15.99 -6.12
CA ASN A 500 -18.42 14.66 -5.93
C ASN A 500 -16.90 14.65 -5.69
N MET A 501 -16.19 15.77 -5.85
CA MET A 501 -14.73 15.88 -5.72
C MET A 501 -14.27 16.71 -4.51
N LYS A 502 -15.14 16.88 -3.50
CA LYS A 502 -14.87 17.75 -2.36
C LYS A 502 -13.91 17.17 -1.30
N THR A 503 -13.56 15.89 -1.37
CA THR A 503 -12.59 15.32 -0.41
C THR A 503 -11.17 15.83 -0.70
N ALA A 504 -10.34 15.96 0.33
CA ALA A 504 -8.94 16.37 0.15
C ALA A 504 -8.20 15.42 -0.82
N GLY A 505 -8.45 14.11 -0.70
CA GLY A 505 -7.78 13.14 -1.55
C GLY A 505 -8.22 13.14 -3.02
N LEU A 506 -9.49 13.42 -3.33
CA LEU A 506 -9.92 13.62 -4.72
C LEU A 506 -9.42 14.95 -5.29
N ARG A 507 -9.31 16.00 -4.45
CA ARG A 507 -8.67 17.26 -4.86
C ARG A 507 -7.21 17.04 -5.27
N ASP A 508 -6.44 16.32 -4.46
CA ASP A 508 -5.04 15.99 -4.78
C ASP A 508 -4.91 15.22 -6.11
N ILE A 509 -5.83 14.29 -6.38
CA ILE A 509 -5.90 13.57 -7.66
C ILE A 509 -6.17 14.54 -8.80
N PHE A 510 -7.21 15.37 -8.66
CA PHE A 510 -7.66 16.25 -9.72
C PHE A 510 -6.62 17.34 -10.04
N GLU A 511 -5.92 17.86 -9.02
CA GLU A 511 -4.77 18.75 -9.19
C GLU A 511 -3.63 18.07 -9.96
N SER A 512 -3.33 16.81 -9.63
CA SER A 512 -2.34 16.03 -10.40
C SER A 512 -2.78 15.86 -11.87
N MET A 513 -4.07 15.61 -12.13
CA MET A 513 -4.59 15.53 -13.51
C MET A 513 -4.51 16.88 -14.22
N ALA A 514 -4.74 17.98 -13.50
CA ALA A 514 -4.65 19.33 -14.02
C ALA A 514 -3.22 19.68 -14.44
N GLU A 515 -2.24 19.30 -13.64
CA GLU A 515 -0.81 19.38 -13.99
C GLU A 515 -0.52 18.62 -15.28
N ALA A 516 -0.99 17.37 -15.43
CA ALA A 516 -0.77 16.59 -16.65
C ALA A 516 -1.38 17.26 -17.91
N VAL A 517 -2.57 17.84 -17.79
CA VAL A 517 -3.20 18.59 -18.89
C VAL A 517 -2.39 19.85 -19.20
N ALA A 518 -1.94 20.59 -18.18
CA ALA A 518 -1.10 21.76 -18.37
C ALA A 518 0.23 21.42 -19.08
N GLU A 519 0.91 20.34 -18.67
CA GLU A 519 2.13 19.87 -19.36
C GLU A 519 1.86 19.49 -20.81
N ALA A 520 0.70 18.89 -21.11
CA ALA A 520 0.31 18.59 -22.47
C ALA A 520 0.07 19.85 -23.30
N VAL A 521 -0.62 20.86 -22.75
CA VAL A 521 -0.86 22.15 -23.42
C VAL A 521 0.45 22.89 -23.68
N GLU A 522 1.31 23.02 -22.66
CA GLU A 522 2.60 23.69 -22.75
C GLU A 522 3.48 23.04 -23.83
N ALA A 523 3.52 21.71 -23.87
CA ALA A 523 4.27 20.97 -24.88
C ALA A 523 3.59 20.89 -26.26
N GLY A 524 2.42 21.52 -26.45
CA GLY A 524 1.66 21.44 -27.70
C GLY A 524 1.21 20.03 -28.06
N ARG A 525 1.08 19.14 -27.08
CA ARG A 525 0.65 17.75 -27.29
C ARG A 525 -0.85 17.70 -27.59
N PRO A 526 -1.30 16.74 -28.43
CA PRO A 526 -2.71 16.56 -28.70
C PRO A 526 -3.51 16.32 -27.42
N LEU A 527 -4.68 16.92 -27.36
CA LEU A 527 -5.70 16.70 -26.34
C LEU A 527 -6.92 16.03 -26.98
N ILE A 528 -7.75 15.40 -26.16
CA ILE A 528 -9.04 14.85 -26.53
C ILE A 528 -10.12 15.64 -25.83
N LEU A 529 -10.96 16.29 -26.61
CA LEU A 529 -12.20 16.85 -26.13
C LEU A 529 -13.28 15.78 -26.30
N ALA A 530 -13.80 15.31 -25.18
CA ALA A 530 -14.82 14.26 -25.16
C ALA A 530 -16.11 14.79 -24.55
N ARG A 531 -17.23 14.26 -25.02
CA ARG A 531 -18.55 14.71 -24.64
C ARG A 531 -19.28 13.63 -23.87
N LEU A 532 -19.97 14.00 -22.81
CA LEU A 532 -20.71 13.03 -22.00
C LEU A 532 -21.82 12.37 -22.85
N ALA A 533 -21.95 11.05 -22.77
CA ALA A 533 -23.00 10.31 -23.45
C ALA A 533 -24.38 10.82 -22.99
N GLY A 534 -25.31 11.00 -23.94
CA GLY A 534 -26.65 11.55 -23.64
C GLY A 534 -26.72 13.06 -23.38
N HIS A 535 -25.59 13.78 -23.32
CA HIS A 535 -25.57 15.21 -23.02
C HIS A 535 -24.76 16.01 -24.07
N ASP A 536 -25.40 16.96 -24.75
CA ASP A 536 -24.75 17.71 -25.84
C ASP A 536 -23.81 18.83 -25.37
N GLN A 537 -23.96 19.28 -24.13
CA GLN A 537 -23.30 20.47 -23.59
C GLN A 537 -22.14 20.15 -22.65
N ILE A 538 -22.00 18.91 -22.20
CA ILE A 538 -21.02 18.55 -21.16
C ILE A 538 -19.77 17.97 -21.79
N TRP A 539 -18.66 18.67 -21.58
CA TRP A 539 -17.37 18.36 -22.15
C TRP A 539 -16.31 18.10 -21.07
N ALA A 540 -15.36 17.25 -21.41
CA ALA A 540 -14.15 16.98 -20.66
C ALA A 540 -12.94 17.08 -21.59
N VAL A 541 -11.77 17.28 -20.99
CA VAL A 541 -10.49 17.33 -21.69
C VAL A 541 -9.56 16.25 -21.16
N PHE A 542 -8.94 15.52 -22.07
CA PHE A 542 -8.02 14.43 -21.76
C PHE A 542 -6.72 14.59 -22.54
N VAL A 543 -5.61 14.11 -22.00
CA VAL A 543 -4.32 14.08 -22.68
C VAL A 543 -4.31 12.93 -23.68
N ALA A 544 -4.01 13.23 -24.94
CA ALA A 544 -3.90 12.18 -25.94
C ALA A 544 -2.58 11.43 -25.79
N THR A 545 -2.65 10.12 -25.65
CA THR A 545 -1.53 9.19 -25.83
C THR A 545 -1.17 9.06 -27.32
N THR A 546 0.06 8.66 -27.63
CA THR A 546 0.54 8.44 -29.01
C THR A 546 -0.22 7.35 -29.78
N ARG A 547 -1.10 6.59 -29.10
CA ARG A 547 -1.88 5.46 -29.64
C ARG A 547 -3.38 5.64 -29.41
N HIS A 548 -3.97 6.79 -29.73
CA HIS A 548 -5.44 6.91 -29.74
C HIS A 548 -6.05 6.34 -31.03
N PRO A 549 -6.65 5.13 -31.01
CA PRO A 549 -7.51 4.71 -32.10
C PRO A 549 -8.74 5.62 -32.17
N THR A 550 -9.15 5.92 -33.40
CA THR A 550 -10.27 6.81 -33.80
C THR A 550 -11.64 6.41 -33.25
N ARG A 551 -11.78 5.23 -32.62
CA ARG A 551 -13.04 4.71 -32.03
C ARG A 551 -13.02 4.54 -30.51
N SER A 552 -12.03 5.08 -29.81
CA SER A 552 -11.94 4.93 -28.36
C SER A 552 -12.85 5.90 -27.59
N GLN A 553 -13.53 5.37 -26.57
CA GLN A 553 -14.31 6.14 -25.60
C GLN A 553 -13.52 6.25 -24.29
N ILE A 554 -13.96 7.12 -23.39
CA ILE A 554 -13.33 7.27 -22.07
C ILE A 554 -14.38 6.99 -21.00
N PHE A 555 -14.01 6.21 -19.99
CA PHE A 555 -14.82 5.95 -18.81
C PHE A 555 -14.12 6.56 -17.60
N THR A 556 -14.83 7.40 -16.86
CA THR A 556 -14.33 7.99 -15.62
C THR A 556 -15.26 7.68 -14.47
N SER A 557 -14.73 7.45 -13.29
CA SER A 557 -15.55 7.33 -12.09
C SER A 557 -14.79 7.84 -10.86
N CYS A 558 -15.53 8.29 -9.85
CA CYS A 558 -14.95 8.62 -8.56
C CYS A 558 -15.92 8.32 -7.42
N GLU A 559 -15.38 7.85 -6.30
CA GLU A 559 -16.12 7.62 -5.07
C GLU A 559 -15.35 8.28 -3.92
N PRO A 560 -15.90 9.33 -3.29
CA PRO A 560 -15.28 9.90 -2.11
C PRO A 560 -15.32 8.88 -0.98
N ALA A 561 -14.27 8.86 -0.15
CA ALA A 561 -14.26 8.04 1.05
C ALA A 561 -15.43 8.44 1.99
N GLY A 562 -16.35 7.52 2.28
CA GLY A 562 -17.48 7.78 3.17
C GLY A 562 -17.08 8.19 4.60
N GLY A 563 -17.76 9.20 5.17
CA GLY A 563 -17.66 9.63 6.58
C GLY A 563 -17.74 11.15 6.81
N ARG A 564 -18.71 11.62 7.61
CA ARG A 564 -18.75 12.99 8.19
C ARG A 564 -17.72 13.09 9.33
N SER A 565 -17.22 14.32 9.58
CA SER A 565 -16.33 14.81 10.65
C SER A 565 -14.80 14.66 10.52
N SER A 566 -14.12 15.76 10.87
CA SER A 566 -12.72 16.14 10.68
C SER A 566 -11.66 15.19 11.25
N GLY A 567 -10.49 15.11 10.60
CA GLY A 567 -9.21 14.87 11.28
C GLY A 567 -8.55 13.47 11.19
N SER A 568 -9.31 12.37 11.13
CA SER A 568 -8.68 11.04 11.27
C SER A 568 -7.98 10.53 10.00
N ARG A 569 -6.68 10.23 10.10
CA ARG A 569 -5.79 9.64 9.07
C ARG A 569 -6.14 8.20 8.65
N SER A 570 -7.25 7.66 9.17
CA SER A 570 -7.74 6.33 8.86
C SER A 570 -9.15 6.40 8.26
N ARG A 571 -9.25 6.89 7.03
CA ARG A 571 -10.45 6.76 6.18
C ARG A 571 -10.25 5.69 5.10
N PRO A 572 -11.33 5.11 4.53
CA PRO A 572 -11.26 4.42 3.25
C PRO A 572 -10.52 5.30 2.24
N LEU A 573 -9.82 4.70 1.27
CA LEU A 573 -9.22 5.50 0.21
C LEU A 573 -10.33 5.99 -0.72
N ASP A 574 -10.23 7.26 -1.15
CA ASP A 574 -11.04 7.71 -2.28
C ASP A 574 -10.71 6.85 -3.50
N LYS A 575 -11.73 6.53 -4.29
CA LYS A 575 -11.58 5.75 -5.52
C LYS A 575 -11.70 6.68 -6.72
N TYR A 576 -10.86 6.46 -7.72
CA TYR A 576 -10.83 7.24 -8.94
C TYR A 576 -10.46 6.37 -10.14
N VAL A 577 -11.10 6.60 -11.28
CA VAL A 577 -10.84 5.90 -12.54
C VAL A 577 -10.89 6.88 -13.69
N SER A 578 -9.94 6.74 -14.61
CA SER A 578 -9.95 7.42 -15.90
C SER A 578 -9.30 6.51 -16.95
N LEU A 579 -10.15 5.78 -17.68
CA LEU A 579 -9.75 4.71 -18.59
C LEU A 579 -10.22 4.98 -20.01
N GLN A 580 -9.33 4.77 -20.96
CA GLN A 580 -9.71 4.54 -22.34
C GLN A 580 -10.36 3.16 -22.45
N VAL A 581 -11.53 3.11 -23.07
CA VAL A 581 -12.34 1.89 -23.21
C VAL A 581 -12.85 1.72 -24.64
N VAL A 582 -13.23 0.48 -24.95
CA VAL A 582 -13.95 0.12 -26.17
C VAL A 582 -15.20 -0.67 -25.77
N THR A 583 -16.35 -0.31 -26.33
CA THR A 583 -17.60 -1.06 -26.15
C THR A 583 -17.59 -2.35 -26.96
N SER A 584 -17.92 -3.47 -26.33
CA SER A 584 -18.16 -4.74 -27.01
C SER A 584 -19.64 -5.10 -27.01
N GLY A 585 -20.29 -5.17 -28.18
CA GLY A 585 -21.72 -5.52 -28.32
C GLY A 585 -22.55 -4.48 -29.09
N HIS A 586 -23.74 -4.88 -29.56
CA HIS A 586 -24.70 -3.99 -30.23
C HIS A 586 -25.51 -3.15 -29.24
N ALA A 587 -25.90 -1.96 -29.69
CA ALA A 587 -26.37 -0.82 -28.90
C ALA A 587 -27.88 -0.82 -28.60
N ASP A 588 -28.48 -1.97 -28.29
CA ASP A 588 -29.90 -2.04 -27.92
C ASP A 588 -30.06 -2.41 -26.44
N ASP A 589 -30.64 -1.49 -25.66
CA ASP A 589 -31.20 -1.59 -24.29
C ASP A 589 -30.42 -2.35 -23.20
N ARG A 590 -29.17 -2.76 -23.45
CA ARG A 590 -28.33 -3.50 -22.49
C ARG A 590 -27.25 -2.61 -21.88
N ILE A 591 -26.89 -2.91 -20.63
CA ILE A 591 -25.79 -2.27 -19.90
C ILE A 591 -24.49 -2.35 -20.74
N PRO A 592 -23.77 -1.24 -20.99
CA PRO A 592 -22.58 -1.25 -21.83
C PRO A 592 -21.46 -2.15 -21.28
N LEU A 593 -20.91 -2.99 -22.15
CA LEU A 593 -19.75 -3.84 -21.84
C LEU A 593 -18.46 -3.14 -22.27
N LEU A 594 -17.59 -2.84 -21.30
CA LEU A 594 -16.37 -2.05 -21.49
C LEU A 594 -15.11 -2.92 -21.43
N ARG A 595 -14.28 -2.83 -22.48
CA ARG A 595 -12.93 -3.40 -22.46
C ARG A 595 -11.88 -2.33 -22.20
N THR A 596 -11.05 -2.55 -21.17
CA THR A 596 -10.01 -1.62 -20.73
C THR A 596 -8.86 -1.57 -21.73
N ARG A 597 -8.33 -0.37 -22.01
CA ARG A 597 -7.16 -0.18 -22.87
C ARG A 597 -6.00 0.47 -22.13
N LEU A 598 -6.11 1.77 -21.84
CA LEU A 598 -5.04 2.58 -21.28
C LEU A 598 -5.59 3.53 -20.22
N TRP A 599 -4.74 3.95 -19.29
CA TRP A 599 -5.05 5.05 -18.40
C TRP A 599 -4.99 6.36 -19.17
N VAL A 600 -5.87 7.30 -18.84
CA VAL A 600 -5.91 8.60 -19.51
C VAL A 600 -5.94 9.71 -18.47
N ASN A 601 -5.02 10.66 -18.59
CA ASN A 601 -5.00 11.84 -17.75
C ASN A 601 -5.94 12.91 -18.31
N GLY A 602 -6.63 13.66 -17.46
CA GLY A 602 -7.67 14.58 -17.93
C GLY A 602 -8.55 15.18 -16.83
N LEU A 603 -9.25 16.23 -17.21
CA LEU A 603 -10.16 17.00 -16.38
C LEU A 603 -11.58 16.85 -16.91
N TRP A 604 -12.52 16.63 -15.99
CA TRP A 604 -13.93 16.53 -16.28
C TRP A 604 -14.73 17.19 -15.16
N PHE A 605 -15.86 17.80 -15.52
CA PHE A 605 -16.66 18.61 -14.62
C PHE A 605 -18.12 18.19 -14.77
N VAL A 606 -18.57 17.29 -13.89
CA VAL A 606 -19.95 16.78 -13.89
C VAL A 606 -20.54 17.03 -12.52
N ASP A 607 -21.64 17.80 -12.49
CA ASP A 607 -22.45 18.04 -11.31
C ASP A 607 -23.91 17.67 -11.61
N HIS A 608 -24.60 17.15 -10.61
CA HIS A 608 -26.03 16.83 -10.65
C HIS A 608 -26.47 15.83 -11.74
N ILE A 609 -25.54 15.01 -12.25
CA ILE A 609 -25.84 13.92 -13.20
C ILE A 609 -25.49 12.60 -12.56
N ASN A 610 -26.45 11.68 -12.61
CA ASN A 610 -26.29 10.33 -12.10
C ASN A 610 -25.29 9.56 -12.98
N PRO A 611 -24.36 8.81 -12.39
CA PRO A 611 -23.48 7.93 -13.14
C PRO A 611 -24.28 6.80 -13.81
N GLN A 612 -23.80 6.34 -14.96
CA GLN A 612 -24.36 5.23 -15.71
C GLN A 612 -23.75 3.91 -15.24
N GLU A 613 -24.56 2.85 -15.19
CA GLU A 613 -24.09 1.48 -14.97
C GLU A 613 -23.36 0.94 -16.20
N VAL A 614 -22.23 0.26 -15.96
CA VAL A 614 -21.42 -0.41 -16.98
C VAL A 614 -20.90 -1.73 -16.45
N ILE A 615 -20.54 -2.65 -17.34
CA ILE A 615 -19.95 -3.94 -16.99
C ILE A 615 -18.57 -4.05 -17.61
N LEU A 616 -17.56 -4.42 -16.83
CA LEU A 616 -16.26 -4.86 -17.34
C LEU A 616 -16.27 -6.39 -17.41
N PRO A 617 -16.29 -7.01 -18.61
CA PRO A 617 -16.35 -8.45 -18.74
C PRO A 617 -15.21 -9.16 -18.01
N TRP A 618 -15.49 -10.36 -17.49
CA TRP A 618 -14.47 -11.21 -16.89
C TRP A 618 -13.32 -11.50 -17.88
N PRO A 619 -12.07 -11.61 -17.40
CA PRO A 619 -11.01 -12.22 -18.18
C PRO A 619 -11.42 -13.62 -18.61
N TRP A 620 -11.13 -13.98 -19.87
CA TRP A 620 -11.54 -15.26 -20.47
C TRP A 620 -11.22 -16.49 -19.60
N PHE A 621 -10.07 -16.47 -18.94
CA PHE A 621 -9.63 -17.51 -18.02
C PHE A 621 -10.64 -17.83 -16.90
N LEU A 622 -11.32 -16.82 -16.34
CA LEU A 622 -12.30 -17.05 -15.27
C LEU A 622 -13.61 -17.64 -15.80
N TYR A 623 -13.89 -17.47 -17.09
CA TYR A 623 -15.12 -17.88 -17.75
C TYR A 623 -15.09 -19.33 -18.26
N LYS A 624 -13.91 -19.94 -18.42
CA LYS A 624 -13.81 -21.35 -18.84
C LYS A 624 -14.59 -22.24 -17.86
N GLY A 625 -15.72 -22.77 -18.35
CA GLY A 625 -16.46 -23.89 -17.77
C GLY A 625 -16.00 -25.19 -18.40
#